data_AF-A0A1G2TYJ4-F1
#
_entry.id   AF-A0A1G2TYJ4-F1
#
_cell.length_a   1.000
_cell.length_b   1.000
_cell.length_c   1.000
_cell.angle_alpha   90.00
_cell.angle_beta   90.00
_cell.angle_gamma   90.00
#
_symmetry.space_group_name_H-M   'P 1'
#
loop_
_entity.id
_entity.type
_entity.pdbx_description
1 polymer ?
#
loop_
_entity_poly.entity_id
_entity_poly.type
_entity_poly.pdbx_seq_one_letter_code
_entity_poly.pdbx_strand_id
1 'polypeptide(L)'
;MAPLIMADRISFSAENGSLLTIPCHWNKQVIEEIIGKDASKGIRVGEVYGVLADGGPVGHGRSRTSVVEVSRDSAADFRQFLTEKDLRLTYLLNAPFSFNGTDEQRKQLDAYLDWILEELRPSALTITSHELMQRVRQLDNEIPIHVSTIAAVKNVADLEKFMDVHPNRVVPHHDVGKDWKALEGLVQFGNKHGVEVEMMATESCLLHCSMRKAHYEYLAREIKDGPFHTTCNARKLTNPREFLLAGGVIRPEDMGLYVDMGVKYFKLTGRSKPAEWLVEVANAYVNRGYDGNLIRLLGIDPGMKAEDWIYLSNNALDGFLEGFPKRGSYEERCQYCDQWMIKLHQEGNFRLMDGSNYRAEGNTLVLNGQGGEKVCPIIFRERGY
;
A
#
# COMPACT_ATOMS: atom_id res chain seq x y z
N MET A 1 -39.11 19.25 6.19
CA MET A 1 -37.67 19.55 6.14
C MET A 1 -37.12 19.42 7.55
N ALA A 2 -36.46 18.30 7.85
CA ALA A 2 -35.72 18.13 9.09
C ALA A 2 -34.23 18.38 8.78
N PRO A 3 -33.50 19.14 9.60
CA PRO A 3 -32.08 19.36 9.37
C PRO A 3 -31.32 18.09 9.79
N LEU A 4 -30.99 17.23 8.83
CA LEU A 4 -30.12 16.08 9.07
C LEU A 4 -28.65 16.55 9.09
N ILE A 5 -28.16 16.76 10.32
CA ILE A 5 -26.82 16.42 10.82
C ILE A 5 -25.67 16.66 9.81
N MET A 6 -25.18 17.90 9.79
CA MET A 6 -23.87 18.28 9.22
C MET A 6 -22.68 17.91 10.13
N ALA A 7 -22.86 17.05 11.14
CA ALA A 7 -21.90 16.89 12.24
C ALA A 7 -20.84 15.78 12.06
N ASP A 8 -20.90 14.96 11.01
CA ASP A 8 -20.00 13.79 10.89
C ASP A 8 -18.72 14.03 10.06
N ARG A 9 -18.50 15.24 9.54
CA ARG A 9 -17.24 15.58 8.84
C ARG A 9 -16.25 16.22 9.80
N ILE A 10 -15.96 15.53 10.90
CA ILE A 10 -14.91 15.96 11.84
C ILE A 10 -13.57 15.79 11.13
N SER A 11 -12.90 16.90 10.85
CA SER A 11 -11.48 16.91 10.48
C SER A 11 -10.64 16.47 11.68
N PHE A 12 -10.53 15.17 11.90
CA PHE A 12 -9.54 14.62 12.83
C PHE A 12 -8.17 14.70 12.16
N SER A 13 -7.43 15.74 12.52
CA SER A 13 -6.00 15.82 12.25
C SER A 13 -5.28 14.78 13.12
N ALA A 14 -4.07 14.39 12.71
CA ALA A 14 -3.15 13.59 13.50
C ALA A 14 -2.57 14.41 14.69
N GLU A 15 -3.41 15.18 15.38
CA GLU A 15 -3.03 16.29 16.27
C GLU A 15 -2.13 15.86 17.44
N ASN A 16 -2.04 14.55 17.74
CA ASN A 16 -1.18 14.01 18.80
C ASN A 16 -0.43 12.69 18.44
N GLY A 17 -0.34 12.28 17.17
CA GLY A 17 0.38 11.03 16.81
C GLY A 17 0.15 10.54 15.38
N SER A 18 0.92 9.55 14.92
CA SER A 18 0.75 9.00 13.56
C SER A 18 -0.46 8.08 13.47
N LEU A 19 -1.08 8.01 12.30
CA LEU A 19 -2.27 7.18 12.04
C LEU A 19 -1.96 6.06 11.07
N LEU A 20 -2.44 4.87 11.42
CA LEU A 20 -2.38 3.69 10.57
C LEU A 20 -3.70 3.52 9.81
N THR A 21 -3.57 3.31 8.51
CA THR A 21 -4.65 3.02 7.58
C THR A 21 -4.56 1.55 7.18
N ILE A 22 -5.58 0.75 7.52
CA ILE A 22 -5.58 -0.71 7.35
C ILE A 22 -6.56 -1.19 6.27
N PRO A 23 -6.29 -2.31 5.56
CA PRO A 23 -7.22 -2.82 4.56
C PRO A 23 -8.55 -3.26 5.18
N CYS A 24 -9.64 -2.99 4.48
CA CYS A 24 -10.96 -3.51 4.85
C CYS A 24 -11.11 -4.97 4.42
N HIS A 25 -11.35 -5.85 5.39
CA HIS A 25 -11.77 -7.23 5.16
C HIS A 25 -13.26 -7.44 5.48
N TRP A 26 -14.01 -6.36 5.72
CA TRP A 26 -15.43 -6.38 6.08
C TRP A 26 -15.77 -7.26 7.29
N ASN A 27 -14.85 -7.39 8.23
CA ASN A 27 -14.97 -8.24 9.40
C ASN A 27 -14.91 -7.42 10.69
N LYS A 28 -16.05 -7.29 11.38
CA LYS A 28 -16.17 -6.48 12.61
C LYS A 28 -15.28 -7.03 13.74
N GLN A 29 -15.22 -8.35 13.90
CA GLN A 29 -14.41 -9.00 14.94
C GLN A 29 -12.92 -8.71 14.78
N VAL A 30 -12.41 -8.72 13.55
CA VAL A 30 -11.00 -8.36 13.25
C VAL A 30 -10.70 -6.92 13.65
N ILE A 31 -11.62 -5.99 13.38
CA ILE A 31 -11.46 -4.59 13.80
C ILE A 31 -11.43 -4.49 15.31
N GLU A 32 -12.33 -5.17 16.02
CA GLU A 32 -12.38 -5.17 17.49
C GLU A 32 -11.09 -5.75 18.10
N GLU A 33 -10.54 -6.81 17.52
CA GLU A 33 -9.27 -7.37 17.96
C GLU A 33 -8.09 -6.40 17.74
N ILE A 34 -8.10 -5.65 16.63
CA ILE A 34 -7.04 -4.68 16.33
C ILE A 34 -7.10 -3.48 17.28
N ILE A 35 -8.28 -2.89 17.48
CA ILE A 35 -8.41 -1.70 18.35
C ILE A 35 -8.34 -2.05 19.84
N GLY A 36 -8.62 -3.31 20.20
CA GLY A 36 -8.54 -3.80 21.58
C GLY A 36 -7.11 -4.00 22.08
N LYS A 37 -6.09 -3.84 21.22
CA LYS A 37 -4.68 -3.99 21.58
C LYS A 37 -4.04 -2.65 21.91
N ASP A 38 -3.19 -2.63 22.93
CA ASP A 38 -2.60 -1.41 23.47
C ASP A 38 -1.72 -0.68 22.44
N ALA A 39 -2.05 0.58 22.16
CA ALA A 39 -1.26 1.49 21.34
C ALA A 39 -0.19 2.20 22.19
N SER A 40 0.83 1.45 22.60
CA SER A 40 1.82 1.94 23.58
C SER A 40 2.83 2.98 23.02
N LYS A 41 2.94 3.13 21.69
CA LYS A 41 4.00 3.93 21.04
C LYS A 41 3.53 5.07 20.12
N GLY A 42 2.36 5.66 20.40
CA GLY A 42 1.91 6.90 19.73
C GLY A 42 1.51 6.72 18.26
N ILE A 43 1.22 5.50 17.83
CA ILE A 43 0.55 5.18 16.55
C ILE A 43 -0.74 4.45 16.88
N ARG A 44 -1.86 4.88 16.29
CA ARG A 44 -3.13 4.16 16.40
C ARG A 44 -3.70 3.83 15.03
N VAL A 45 -4.50 2.78 14.96
CA VAL A 45 -5.39 2.55 13.82
C VAL A 45 -6.49 3.60 13.88
N GLY A 46 -6.62 4.39 12.80
CA GLY A 46 -7.63 5.46 12.71
C GLY A 46 -8.39 5.47 11.39
N GLU A 47 -8.05 4.56 10.47
CA GLU A 47 -8.67 4.51 9.16
C GLU A 47 -8.65 3.08 8.62
N VAL A 48 -9.77 2.69 8.01
CA VAL A 48 -9.94 1.45 7.26
C VAL A 48 -10.23 1.84 5.82
N TYR A 49 -9.54 1.24 4.84
CA TYR A 49 -9.77 1.53 3.44
C TYR A 49 -10.37 0.33 2.70
N GLY A 50 -11.49 0.54 2.01
CA GLY A 50 -12.31 -0.54 1.49
C GLY A 50 -13.01 -0.22 0.18
N VAL A 51 -13.54 -1.26 -0.46
CA VAL A 51 -14.31 -1.17 -1.70
C VAL A 51 -15.15 -2.43 -1.87
N LEU A 52 -16.28 -2.31 -2.55
CA LEU A 52 -17.04 -3.48 -2.98
C LEU A 52 -16.22 -4.30 -3.99
N ALA A 53 -16.38 -5.61 -3.96
CA ALA A 53 -15.60 -6.51 -4.80
C ALA A 53 -15.79 -6.22 -6.30
N ASP A 54 -16.99 -5.81 -6.71
CA ASP A 54 -17.31 -5.41 -8.08
C ASP A 54 -16.67 -4.08 -8.52
N GLY A 55 -16.24 -3.23 -7.58
CA GLY A 55 -15.66 -1.91 -7.86
C GLY A 55 -16.55 -0.93 -8.62
N GLY A 56 -17.84 -1.25 -8.80
CA GLY A 56 -18.76 -0.51 -9.66
C GLY A 56 -18.20 -0.28 -11.09
N PRO A 57 -18.57 0.84 -11.75
CA PRO A 57 -18.11 1.15 -13.11
C PRO A 57 -16.65 1.64 -13.18
N VAL A 58 -15.96 1.78 -12.04
CA VAL A 58 -14.59 2.30 -11.98
C VAL A 58 -13.58 1.17 -11.81
N GLY A 59 -13.79 0.29 -10.83
CA GLY A 59 -12.81 -0.71 -10.39
C GLY A 59 -11.87 -0.19 -9.29
N HIS A 60 -11.06 -1.09 -8.71
CA HIS A 60 -10.31 -0.76 -7.48
C HIS A 60 -8.84 -1.21 -7.43
N GLY A 61 -8.29 -1.60 -8.58
CA GLY A 61 -6.87 -1.96 -8.70
C GLY A 61 -6.50 -3.28 -8.03
N ARG A 62 -7.46 -4.22 -7.95
CA ARG A 62 -7.28 -5.64 -7.60
C ARG A 62 -8.32 -6.46 -8.36
N SER A 63 -8.07 -7.75 -8.57
CA SER A 63 -9.09 -8.66 -9.11
C SER A 63 -10.25 -8.81 -8.12
N ARG A 64 -11.48 -8.85 -8.62
CA ARG A 64 -12.69 -9.08 -7.81
C ARG A 64 -12.59 -10.30 -6.88
N THR A 65 -11.97 -11.39 -7.33
CA THR A 65 -11.87 -12.65 -6.54
C THR A 65 -10.81 -12.61 -5.45
N SER A 66 -10.03 -11.53 -5.37
CA SER A 66 -8.96 -11.36 -4.39
C SER A 66 -9.36 -10.53 -3.18
N VAL A 67 -10.63 -10.13 -3.08
CA VAL A 67 -11.17 -9.34 -1.97
C VAL A 67 -12.49 -9.94 -1.49
N VAL A 68 -12.87 -9.63 -0.25
CA VAL A 68 -14.12 -10.11 0.34
C VAL A 68 -15.31 -9.41 -0.32
N GLU A 69 -16.30 -10.20 -0.73
CA GLU A 69 -17.53 -9.72 -1.36
C GLU A 69 -18.61 -9.47 -0.29
N VAL A 70 -19.21 -8.27 -0.34
CA VAL A 70 -20.30 -7.85 0.55
C VAL A 70 -21.33 -7.06 -0.24
N SER A 71 -22.56 -6.99 0.27
CA SER A 71 -23.60 -6.12 -0.31
C SER A 71 -23.39 -4.65 0.05
N ARG A 72 -24.08 -3.75 -0.66
CA ARG A 72 -24.13 -2.32 -0.35
C ARG A 72 -24.63 -2.05 1.08
N ASP A 73 -25.71 -2.72 1.48
CA ASP A 73 -26.27 -2.60 2.84
C ASP A 73 -25.28 -3.07 3.91
N SER A 74 -24.59 -4.17 3.66
CA SER A 74 -23.56 -4.68 4.58
C SER A 74 -22.38 -3.71 4.70
N ALA A 75 -22.00 -3.05 3.59
CA ALA A 75 -20.95 -2.03 3.61
C ALA A 75 -21.38 -0.78 4.39
N ALA A 76 -22.64 -0.35 4.29
CA ALA A 76 -23.20 0.76 5.06
C ALA A 76 -23.27 0.44 6.57
N ASP A 77 -23.74 -0.76 6.93
CA ASP A 77 -23.72 -1.26 8.31
C ASP A 77 -22.28 -1.34 8.87
N PHE A 78 -21.32 -1.81 8.06
CA PHE A 78 -19.92 -1.83 8.45
C PHE A 78 -19.35 -0.43 8.66
N ARG A 79 -19.68 0.53 7.79
CA ARG A 79 -19.29 1.95 7.95
C ARG A 79 -19.85 2.54 9.25
N GLN A 80 -21.11 2.26 9.58
CA GLN A 80 -21.70 2.71 10.84
C GLN A 80 -20.95 2.13 12.03
N PHE A 81 -20.68 0.82 12.02
CA PHE A 81 -19.87 0.17 13.05
C PHE A 81 -18.48 0.83 13.20
N LEU A 82 -17.79 1.16 12.12
CA LEU A 82 -16.50 1.88 12.20
C LEU A 82 -16.66 3.25 12.86
N THR A 83 -17.73 3.98 12.53
CA THR A 83 -18.01 5.30 13.09
C THR A 83 -18.22 5.22 14.62
N GLU A 84 -18.95 4.21 15.10
CA GLU A 84 -19.16 3.94 16.52
C GLU A 84 -17.86 3.62 17.29
N LYS A 85 -16.80 3.22 16.57
CA LYS A 85 -15.47 2.91 17.11
C LYS A 85 -14.44 4.03 16.89
N ASP A 86 -14.85 5.24 16.47
CA ASP A 86 -13.95 6.35 16.11
C ASP A 86 -12.96 5.97 14.97
N LEU A 87 -13.40 5.12 14.04
CA LEU A 87 -12.64 4.73 12.86
C LEU A 87 -13.27 5.30 11.60
N ARG A 88 -12.41 5.74 10.68
CA ARG A 88 -12.83 6.29 9.38
C ARG A 88 -12.90 5.19 8.32
N LEU A 89 -13.88 5.26 7.44
CA LEU A 89 -13.90 4.49 6.20
C LEU A 89 -13.43 5.37 5.04
N THR A 90 -12.35 4.98 4.38
CA THR A 90 -11.94 5.56 3.09
C THR A 90 -12.34 4.62 1.97
N TYR A 91 -13.19 5.08 1.05
CA TYR A 91 -13.67 4.26 -0.06
C TYR A 91 -12.77 4.40 -1.31
N LEU A 92 -12.54 3.33 -2.05
CA LEU A 92 -11.63 3.34 -3.20
C LEU A 92 -12.35 3.47 -4.54
N LEU A 93 -11.84 4.37 -5.38
CA LEU A 93 -12.12 4.50 -6.81
C LEU A 93 -10.77 4.50 -7.56
N ASN A 94 -10.05 3.39 -7.40
CA ASN A 94 -8.59 3.33 -7.59
C ASN A 94 -8.14 2.78 -8.95
N ALA A 95 -9.00 2.11 -9.72
CA ALA A 95 -8.57 1.69 -11.04
C ALA A 95 -8.31 2.92 -11.95
N PRO A 96 -7.31 2.86 -12.85
CA PRO A 96 -7.21 3.81 -13.94
C PRO A 96 -8.55 3.92 -14.68
N PHE A 97 -9.07 5.14 -14.77
CA PHE A 97 -10.39 5.42 -15.33
C PHE A 97 -10.31 6.62 -16.29
N SER A 98 -11.02 6.51 -17.41
CA SER A 98 -11.19 7.57 -18.40
C SER A 98 -12.63 7.62 -18.87
N PHE A 99 -13.22 8.82 -18.99
CA PHE A 99 -14.51 8.99 -19.65
C PHE A 99 -14.39 8.60 -21.13
N ASN A 100 -15.22 7.65 -21.56
CA ASN A 100 -15.31 7.22 -22.96
C ASN A 100 -16.30 8.07 -23.78
N GLY A 101 -16.93 9.06 -23.14
CA GLY A 101 -17.88 9.99 -23.77
C GLY A 101 -19.32 9.48 -23.91
N THR A 102 -19.62 8.26 -23.46
CA THR A 102 -20.99 7.71 -23.55
C THR A 102 -21.88 8.17 -22.39
N ASP A 103 -23.15 8.46 -22.69
CA ASP A 103 -24.14 8.84 -21.67
C ASP A 103 -24.39 7.71 -20.67
N GLU A 104 -24.31 6.45 -21.13
CA GLU A 104 -24.52 5.28 -20.27
C GLU A 104 -23.42 5.16 -19.21
N GLN A 105 -22.14 5.33 -19.59
CA GLN A 105 -21.03 5.32 -18.63
C GLN A 105 -21.21 6.42 -17.58
N ARG A 106 -21.63 7.63 -18.01
CA ARG A 106 -21.88 8.75 -17.10
C ARG A 106 -23.02 8.45 -16.13
N LYS A 107 -24.15 7.93 -16.61
CA LYS A 107 -25.29 7.54 -15.77
C LYS A 107 -24.92 6.47 -14.75
N GLN A 108 -24.21 5.43 -15.19
CA GLN A 108 -23.76 4.36 -14.29
C GLN A 108 -22.78 4.88 -13.23
N LEU A 109 -21.84 5.74 -13.63
CA LEU A 109 -20.91 6.38 -12.71
C LEU A 109 -21.65 7.27 -11.70
N ASP A 110 -22.50 8.16 -12.17
CA ASP A 110 -23.23 9.10 -11.31
C ASP A 110 -24.12 8.35 -10.32
N ALA A 111 -24.87 7.33 -10.77
CA ALA A 111 -25.66 6.50 -9.86
C ALA A 111 -24.81 5.75 -8.82
N TYR A 112 -23.57 5.38 -9.18
CA TYR A 112 -22.64 4.77 -8.23
C TYR A 112 -22.07 5.79 -7.24
N LEU A 113 -21.74 6.99 -7.71
CA LEU A 113 -21.29 8.10 -6.87
C LEU A 113 -22.41 8.56 -5.92
N ASP A 114 -23.66 8.63 -6.38
CA ASP A 114 -24.83 8.94 -5.56
C ASP A 114 -24.95 7.95 -4.40
N TRP A 115 -24.86 6.64 -4.69
CA TRP A 115 -24.85 5.62 -3.64
C TRP A 115 -23.68 5.82 -2.65
N ILE A 116 -22.48 6.11 -3.14
CA ILE A 116 -21.31 6.35 -2.28
C ILE A 116 -21.52 7.57 -1.38
N LEU A 117 -21.97 8.68 -1.96
CA LEU A 117 -22.05 9.99 -1.30
C LEU A 117 -23.27 10.10 -0.38
N GLU A 118 -24.39 9.47 -0.73
CA GLU A 118 -25.65 9.60 0.01
C GLU A 118 -25.94 8.43 0.96
N GLU A 119 -25.57 7.21 0.59
CA GLU A 119 -25.88 6.02 1.39
C GLU A 119 -24.67 5.55 2.20
N LEU A 120 -23.53 5.30 1.54
CA LEU A 120 -22.33 4.82 2.22
C LEU A 120 -21.68 5.92 3.09
N ARG A 121 -21.63 7.15 2.58
CA ARG A 121 -21.05 8.34 3.23
C ARG A 121 -19.67 8.06 3.85
N PRO A 122 -18.66 7.63 3.06
CA PRO A 122 -17.32 7.39 3.59
C PRO A 122 -16.68 8.71 4.07
N SER A 123 -15.69 8.60 4.95
CA SER A 123 -14.94 9.75 5.46
C SER A 123 -14.03 10.39 4.41
N ALA A 124 -13.63 9.62 3.39
CA ALA A 124 -12.83 10.10 2.26
C ALA A 124 -12.96 9.17 1.05
N LEU A 125 -12.59 9.66 -0.12
CA LEU A 125 -12.39 8.85 -1.33
C LEU A 125 -10.92 8.81 -1.70
N THR A 126 -10.36 7.62 -1.93
CA THR A 126 -9.07 7.49 -2.63
C THR A 126 -9.33 7.28 -4.11
N ILE A 127 -8.81 8.19 -4.95
CA ILE A 127 -9.11 8.22 -6.38
C ILE A 127 -7.80 8.25 -7.17
N THR A 128 -7.76 7.54 -8.30
CA THR A 128 -6.61 7.54 -9.21
C THR A 128 -6.74 8.57 -10.33
N SER A 129 -7.91 8.64 -10.94
CA SER A 129 -8.14 9.48 -12.13
C SER A 129 -8.47 10.92 -11.75
N HIS A 130 -7.72 11.88 -12.31
CA HIS A 130 -7.91 13.31 -12.05
C HIS A 130 -9.28 13.80 -12.53
N GLU A 131 -9.72 13.39 -13.73
CA GLU A 131 -11.06 13.72 -14.24
C GLU A 131 -12.19 13.16 -13.36
N LEU A 132 -11.98 12.02 -12.71
CA LEU A 132 -12.94 11.47 -11.75
C LEU A 132 -12.97 12.30 -10.45
N MET A 133 -11.82 12.78 -9.98
CA MET A 133 -11.78 13.73 -8.85
C MET A 133 -12.54 15.02 -9.18
N GLN A 134 -12.36 15.55 -10.40
CA GLN A 134 -13.10 16.72 -10.86
C GLN A 134 -14.61 16.46 -10.93
N ARG A 135 -15.04 15.28 -11.40
CA ARG A 135 -16.45 14.89 -11.36
C ARG A 135 -16.99 14.80 -9.94
N VAL A 136 -16.23 14.21 -9.02
CA VAL A 136 -16.60 14.17 -7.59
C VAL A 136 -16.75 15.58 -7.03
N ARG A 137 -15.83 16.51 -7.32
CA ARG A 137 -15.92 17.91 -6.86
C ARG A 137 -17.16 18.65 -7.38
N GLN A 138 -17.68 18.28 -8.55
CA GLN A 138 -18.94 18.82 -9.07
C GLN A 138 -20.18 18.32 -8.31
N LEU A 139 -20.11 17.13 -7.72
CA LEU A 139 -21.20 16.48 -7.00
C LEU A 139 -21.14 16.76 -5.48
N ASP A 140 -19.94 16.72 -4.91
CA ASP A 140 -19.65 17.02 -3.51
C ASP A 140 -18.30 17.76 -3.39
N ASN A 141 -18.37 19.06 -3.12
CA ASN A 141 -17.19 19.90 -2.99
C ASN A 141 -16.43 19.71 -1.65
N GLU A 142 -17.06 19.04 -0.68
CA GLU A 142 -16.57 18.97 0.70
C GLU A 142 -15.99 17.60 1.06
N ILE A 143 -16.28 16.54 0.30
CA ILE A 143 -15.79 15.19 0.64
C ILE A 143 -14.26 15.13 0.53
N PRO A 144 -13.53 14.62 1.54
CA PRO A 144 -12.09 14.51 1.43
C PRO A 144 -11.65 13.61 0.28
N ILE A 145 -10.68 14.07 -0.52
CA ILE A 145 -10.11 13.30 -1.63
C ILE A 145 -8.64 13.00 -1.33
N HIS A 146 -8.29 11.72 -1.45
CA HIS A 146 -6.92 11.23 -1.37
C HIS A 146 -6.45 10.82 -2.77
N VAL A 147 -5.29 11.34 -3.20
CA VAL A 147 -4.66 10.92 -4.47
C VAL A 147 -4.04 9.53 -4.28
N SER A 148 -4.47 8.57 -5.08
CA SER A 148 -4.00 7.19 -5.06
C SER A 148 -2.54 7.05 -5.51
N THR A 149 -1.82 6.07 -4.97
CA THR A 149 -0.48 5.69 -5.48
C THR A 149 -0.46 5.32 -6.96
N ILE A 150 -1.60 4.86 -7.49
CA ILE A 150 -1.75 4.47 -8.90
C ILE A 150 -1.74 5.70 -9.81
N ALA A 151 -2.04 6.90 -9.28
CA ALA A 151 -1.87 8.17 -9.99
C ALA A 151 -0.39 8.51 -10.26
N ALA A 152 0.53 7.73 -9.68
CA ALA A 152 1.97 7.78 -9.95
C ALA A 152 2.65 9.11 -9.61
N VAL A 153 2.20 9.80 -8.57
CA VAL A 153 2.87 10.99 -8.04
C VAL A 153 4.24 10.62 -7.48
N LYS A 154 5.32 11.07 -8.14
CA LYS A 154 6.70 10.80 -7.70
C LYS A 154 7.40 12.02 -7.09
N ASN A 155 6.93 13.22 -7.37
CA ASN A 155 7.56 14.48 -6.95
C ASN A 155 6.53 15.61 -6.90
N VAL A 156 6.96 16.81 -6.51
CA VAL A 156 6.10 18.00 -6.39
C VAL A 156 5.39 18.36 -7.69
N ALA A 157 6.09 18.32 -8.84
CA ALA A 157 5.47 18.68 -10.12
C ALA A 157 4.37 17.69 -10.54
N ASP A 158 4.43 16.44 -10.09
CA ASP A 158 3.34 15.50 -10.27
C ASP A 158 2.15 15.80 -9.36
N LEU A 159 2.39 16.20 -8.10
CA LEU A 159 1.34 16.57 -7.16
C LEU A 159 0.62 17.86 -7.57
N GLU A 160 1.35 18.85 -8.10
CA GLU A 160 0.80 20.13 -8.57
C GLU A 160 -0.36 19.97 -9.56
N LYS A 161 -0.35 18.89 -10.36
CA LYS A 161 -1.39 18.56 -11.34
C LYS A 161 -2.76 18.32 -10.72
N PHE A 162 -2.82 17.98 -9.44
CA PHE A 162 -4.05 17.65 -8.72
C PHE A 162 -4.52 18.79 -7.80
N MET A 163 -3.81 19.92 -7.73
CA MET A 163 -4.12 20.96 -6.74
C MET A 163 -5.43 21.70 -7.01
N ASP A 164 -5.95 21.65 -8.23
CA ASP A 164 -7.26 22.18 -8.62
C ASP A 164 -8.44 21.46 -7.93
N VAL A 165 -8.26 20.19 -7.52
CA VAL A 165 -9.28 19.44 -6.79
C VAL A 165 -9.11 19.49 -5.27
N HIS A 166 -8.16 20.30 -4.76
CA HIS A 166 -7.89 20.47 -3.33
C HIS A 166 -7.80 19.13 -2.57
N PRO A 167 -6.83 18.26 -2.91
CA PRO A 167 -6.71 16.95 -2.28
C PRO A 167 -6.29 17.11 -0.81
N ASN A 168 -6.82 16.27 0.07
CA ASN A 168 -6.48 16.28 1.49
C ASN A 168 -5.25 15.42 1.80
N ARG A 169 -4.99 14.41 0.97
CA ARG A 169 -3.88 13.48 1.15
C ARG A 169 -3.34 13.01 -0.19
N VAL A 170 -2.06 12.71 -0.24
CA VAL A 170 -1.43 11.97 -1.34
C VAL A 170 -0.80 10.71 -0.81
N VAL A 171 -1.10 9.57 -1.45
CA VAL A 171 -0.33 8.34 -1.32
C VAL A 171 0.65 8.34 -2.48
N PRO A 172 1.93 8.70 -2.28
CA PRO A 172 2.86 8.79 -3.40
C PRO A 172 3.12 7.42 -4.02
N HIS A 173 3.72 7.44 -5.20
CA HIS A 173 4.20 6.25 -5.88
C HIS A 173 5.20 5.49 -4.99
N HIS A 174 5.19 4.15 -5.02
CA HIS A 174 5.99 3.32 -4.11
C HIS A 174 7.51 3.58 -4.18
N ASP A 175 8.03 3.95 -5.35
CA ASP A 175 9.43 4.39 -5.52
C ASP A 175 9.85 5.52 -4.56
N VAL A 176 8.92 6.38 -4.14
CA VAL A 176 9.20 7.54 -3.29
C VAL A 176 9.62 7.14 -1.89
N GLY A 177 9.20 5.97 -1.39
CA GLY A 177 9.47 5.57 0.00
C GLY A 177 10.93 5.36 0.35
N LYS A 178 11.82 5.28 -0.66
CA LYS A 178 13.28 5.31 -0.48
C LYS A 178 13.98 6.38 -1.33
N ASP A 179 13.25 7.41 -1.76
CA ASP A 179 13.79 8.61 -2.38
C ASP A 179 13.57 9.80 -1.44
N TRP A 180 14.55 10.03 -0.55
CA TRP A 180 14.47 11.05 0.49
C TRP A 180 14.28 12.45 -0.09
N LYS A 181 14.93 12.77 -1.20
CA LYS A 181 14.80 14.09 -1.82
C LYS A 181 13.37 14.31 -2.33
N ALA A 182 12.81 13.31 -3.02
CA ALA A 182 11.44 13.39 -3.52
C ALA A 182 10.42 13.46 -2.38
N LEU A 183 10.59 12.62 -1.36
CA LEU A 183 9.68 12.56 -0.21
C LEU A 183 9.73 13.86 0.61
N GLU A 184 10.92 14.38 0.93
CA GLU A 184 11.09 15.67 1.62
C GLU A 184 10.38 16.80 0.86
N GLY A 185 10.54 16.84 -0.47
CA GLY A 185 9.88 17.83 -1.31
C GLY A 185 8.35 17.71 -1.27
N LEU A 186 7.82 16.49 -1.34
CA LEU A 186 6.38 16.23 -1.25
C LEU A 186 5.81 16.60 0.11
N VAL A 187 6.50 16.27 1.21
CA VAL A 187 6.05 16.62 2.57
C VAL A 187 6.07 18.13 2.77
N GLN A 188 7.14 18.82 2.36
CA GLN A 188 7.24 20.28 2.49
C GLN A 188 6.16 21.00 1.67
N PHE A 189 5.99 20.60 0.42
CA PHE A 189 4.96 21.15 -0.45
C PHE A 189 3.55 20.86 0.10
N GLY A 190 3.31 19.60 0.50
CA GLY A 190 2.04 19.18 1.08
C GLY A 190 1.66 19.99 2.32
N ASN A 191 2.57 20.13 3.28
CA ASN A 191 2.36 20.94 4.48
C ASN A 191 2.01 22.40 4.17
N LYS A 192 2.65 23.00 3.15
CA LYS A 192 2.36 24.37 2.72
C LYS A 192 0.95 24.51 2.13
N HIS A 193 0.42 23.45 1.53
CA HIS A 193 -0.85 23.45 0.79
C HIS A 193 -1.97 22.66 1.46
N GLY A 194 -1.78 22.19 2.70
CA GLY A 194 -2.77 21.41 3.44
C GLY A 194 -2.99 19.99 2.88
N VAL A 195 -2.00 19.43 2.19
CA VAL A 195 -2.04 18.06 1.64
C VAL A 195 -1.12 17.17 2.47
N GLU A 196 -1.68 16.20 3.17
CA GLU A 196 -0.90 15.26 3.99
C GLU A 196 -0.29 14.14 3.13
N VAL A 197 0.90 13.65 3.49
CA VAL A 197 1.54 12.50 2.82
C VAL A 197 1.25 11.22 3.59
N GLU A 198 0.77 10.18 2.90
CA GLU A 198 0.57 8.83 3.44
C GLU A 198 1.47 7.80 2.78
N MET A 199 2.36 7.20 3.55
CA MET A 199 3.31 6.22 3.05
C MET A 199 2.72 4.81 3.04
N MET A 200 2.87 4.08 1.95
CA MET A 200 2.60 2.64 1.96
C MET A 200 3.77 1.91 2.60
N ALA A 201 3.49 1.12 3.64
CA ALA A 201 4.54 0.53 4.47
C ALA A 201 4.82 -0.95 4.21
N THR A 202 3.88 -1.69 3.59
CA THR A 202 4.00 -3.14 3.36
C THR A 202 3.93 -3.54 1.88
N GLU A 203 4.11 -2.60 0.95
CA GLU A 203 4.12 -2.89 -0.47
C GLU A 203 5.51 -3.34 -0.93
N SER A 204 5.61 -4.54 -1.46
CA SER A 204 6.89 -5.11 -1.89
C SER A 204 7.19 -4.94 -3.39
N CYS A 205 6.57 -3.98 -4.07
CA CYS A 205 6.85 -3.77 -5.50
C CYS A 205 8.33 -3.41 -5.74
N LEU A 206 8.87 -3.88 -6.87
CA LEU A 206 10.24 -3.55 -7.29
C LEU A 206 10.40 -2.03 -7.42
N LEU A 207 11.54 -1.51 -6.93
CA LEU A 207 11.92 -0.13 -7.18
C LEU A 207 12.07 0.08 -8.70
N HIS A 208 11.48 1.14 -9.24
CA HIS A 208 11.46 1.45 -10.68
C HIS A 208 10.88 0.32 -11.55
N CYS A 209 9.86 -0.38 -11.06
CA CYS A 209 9.17 -1.43 -11.82
C CYS A 209 8.61 -0.91 -13.16
N SER A 210 9.20 -1.33 -14.27
CA SER A 210 8.77 -0.98 -15.63
C SER A 210 7.35 -1.46 -15.96
N MET A 211 6.90 -2.53 -15.30
CA MET A 211 5.61 -3.16 -15.56
C MET A 211 4.47 -2.60 -14.71
N ARG A 212 4.72 -1.69 -13.76
CA ARG A 212 3.68 -1.23 -12.81
C ARG A 212 2.49 -0.59 -13.50
N LYS A 213 2.72 0.27 -14.50
CA LYS A 213 1.63 0.91 -15.25
C LYS A 213 0.76 -0.13 -15.95
N ALA A 214 1.38 -1.03 -16.71
CA ALA A 214 0.69 -2.12 -17.39
C ALA A 214 -0.05 -3.04 -16.41
N HIS A 215 0.53 -3.30 -15.24
CA HIS A 215 -0.10 -4.11 -14.18
C HIS A 215 -1.43 -3.51 -13.73
N TYR A 216 -1.46 -2.22 -13.38
CA TYR A 216 -2.71 -1.57 -12.97
C TYR A 216 -3.71 -1.38 -14.13
N GLU A 217 -3.23 -1.19 -15.36
CA GLU A 217 -4.06 -1.17 -16.55
C GLU A 217 -4.72 -2.54 -16.84
N TYR A 218 -4.05 -3.65 -16.52
CA TYR A 218 -4.62 -4.99 -16.62
C TYR A 218 -5.67 -5.24 -15.54
N LEU A 219 -5.37 -4.82 -14.31
CA LEU A 219 -6.31 -4.90 -13.19
C LEU A 219 -7.58 -4.07 -13.45
N ALA A 220 -7.47 -2.90 -14.06
CA ALA A 220 -8.63 -2.09 -14.47
C ALA A 220 -9.55 -2.80 -15.48
N ARG A 221 -9.02 -3.78 -16.21
CA ARG A 221 -9.75 -4.57 -17.21
C ARG A 221 -10.16 -5.95 -16.68
N GLU A 222 -10.05 -6.17 -15.36
CA GLU A 222 -10.31 -7.47 -14.71
C GLU A 222 -9.51 -8.64 -15.31
N ILE A 223 -8.31 -8.35 -15.83
CA ILE A 223 -7.39 -9.38 -16.35
C ILE A 223 -6.53 -9.90 -15.20
N LYS A 224 -6.34 -11.23 -15.15
CA LYS A 224 -5.47 -11.89 -14.17
C LYS A 224 -4.05 -11.33 -14.24
N ASP A 225 -3.49 -11.00 -13.07
CA ASP A 225 -2.20 -10.34 -12.93
C ASP A 225 -1.05 -11.25 -12.49
N GLY A 226 -1.30 -12.56 -12.40
CA GLY A 226 -0.30 -13.59 -12.06
C GLY A 226 1.03 -13.50 -12.82
N PRO A 227 1.07 -13.16 -14.13
CA PRO A 227 2.32 -12.94 -14.84
C PRO A 227 3.18 -11.82 -14.25
N PHE A 228 2.57 -10.70 -13.83
CA PHE A 228 3.30 -9.59 -13.20
C PHE A 228 3.93 -10.01 -11.87
N HIS A 229 3.19 -10.78 -11.06
CA HIS A 229 3.72 -11.36 -9.82
C HIS A 229 4.85 -12.34 -10.08
N THR A 230 4.74 -13.16 -11.13
CA THR A 230 5.81 -14.10 -11.51
C THR A 230 7.07 -13.34 -11.89
N THR A 231 6.98 -12.36 -12.79
CA THR A 231 8.14 -11.56 -13.25
C THR A 231 8.81 -10.82 -12.10
N CYS A 232 8.04 -10.11 -11.27
CA CYS A 232 8.64 -9.31 -10.22
C CYS A 232 9.28 -10.16 -9.11
N ASN A 233 8.66 -11.29 -8.74
CA ASN A 233 9.24 -12.18 -7.73
C ASN A 233 10.41 -13.00 -8.28
N ALA A 234 10.41 -13.41 -9.54
CA ALA A 234 11.58 -14.02 -10.18
C ALA A 234 12.80 -13.09 -10.11
N ARG A 235 12.60 -11.78 -10.36
CA ARG A 235 13.67 -10.78 -10.21
C ARG A 235 14.16 -10.65 -8.78
N LYS A 236 13.28 -10.65 -7.77
CA LYS A 236 13.71 -10.63 -6.36
C LYS A 236 14.48 -11.89 -5.96
N LEU A 237 14.08 -13.06 -6.45
CA LEU A 237 14.74 -14.32 -6.13
C LEU A 237 16.12 -14.45 -6.81
N THR A 238 16.25 -13.94 -8.04
CA THR A 238 17.52 -13.94 -8.78
C THR A 238 18.43 -12.77 -8.38
N ASN A 239 17.87 -11.69 -7.85
CA ASN A 239 18.59 -10.55 -7.30
C ASN A 239 18.03 -10.14 -5.91
N PRO A 240 18.46 -10.81 -4.82
CA PRO A 240 17.85 -10.64 -3.49
C PRO A 240 17.90 -9.22 -2.91
N ARG A 241 18.81 -8.36 -3.39
CA ARG A 241 18.87 -6.93 -2.99
C ARG A 241 17.54 -6.20 -3.21
N GLU A 242 16.73 -6.66 -4.17
CA GLU A 242 15.45 -6.06 -4.55
C GLU A 242 14.42 -6.11 -3.41
N PHE A 243 14.54 -7.07 -2.47
CA PHE A 243 13.72 -7.07 -1.25
C PHE A 243 13.99 -5.83 -0.38
N LEU A 244 15.25 -5.39 -0.29
CA LEU A 244 15.65 -4.23 0.51
C LEU A 244 15.45 -2.90 -0.23
N LEU A 245 15.64 -2.89 -1.56
CA LEU A 245 15.43 -1.69 -2.38
C LEU A 245 13.97 -1.26 -2.50
N ALA A 246 13.01 -2.17 -2.34
CA ALA A 246 11.59 -1.89 -2.50
C ALA A 246 11.13 -0.71 -1.64
N GLY A 247 10.72 0.39 -2.26
CA GLY A 247 10.43 1.66 -1.56
C GLY A 247 9.24 1.60 -0.60
N GLY A 248 8.29 0.70 -0.85
CA GLY A 248 7.13 0.47 0.01
C GLY A 248 7.35 -0.55 1.14
N VAL A 249 8.59 -1.01 1.35
CA VAL A 249 8.97 -1.85 2.50
C VAL A 249 9.55 -0.96 3.58
N ILE A 250 8.70 -0.57 4.53
CA ILE A 250 9.00 0.26 5.70
C ILE A 250 8.72 -0.59 6.93
N ARG A 251 9.74 -0.98 7.69
CA ARG A 251 9.54 -1.79 8.90
C ARG A 251 8.80 -0.98 9.97
N PRO A 252 8.08 -1.63 10.90
CA PRO A 252 7.49 -0.96 12.06
C PRO A 252 8.48 -0.08 12.84
N GLU A 253 9.72 -0.55 12.98
CA GLU A 253 10.81 0.14 13.69
C GLU A 253 11.28 1.39 12.93
N ASP A 254 11.27 1.34 11.59
CA ASP A 254 11.78 2.39 10.72
C ASP A 254 10.82 3.58 10.56
N MET A 255 9.58 3.46 11.02
CA MET A 255 8.55 4.51 10.87
C MET A 255 8.98 5.85 11.45
N GLY A 256 9.78 5.85 12.52
CA GLY A 256 10.29 7.06 13.16
C GLY A 256 11.01 7.99 12.17
N LEU A 257 11.80 7.43 11.26
CA LEU A 257 12.56 8.20 10.26
C LEU A 257 11.65 8.97 9.29
N TYR A 258 10.45 8.44 9.02
CA TYR A 258 9.45 9.09 8.17
C TYR A 258 8.63 10.11 8.97
N VAL A 259 8.32 9.81 10.23
CA VAL A 259 7.63 10.73 11.15
C VAL A 259 8.46 11.99 11.38
N ASP A 260 9.77 11.84 11.59
CA ASP A 260 10.70 12.97 11.75
C ASP A 260 10.76 13.87 10.51
N MET A 261 10.49 13.31 9.33
CA MET A 261 10.38 14.06 8.08
C MET A 261 9.06 14.82 7.95
N GLY A 262 8.05 14.48 8.77
CA GLY A 262 6.71 15.07 8.76
C GLY A 262 5.61 14.16 8.22
N VAL A 263 5.88 12.88 7.94
CA VAL A 263 4.85 11.92 7.54
C VAL A 263 4.00 11.53 8.75
N LYS A 264 2.68 11.69 8.64
CA LYS A 264 1.74 11.36 9.73
C LYS A 264 0.91 10.11 9.48
N TYR A 265 0.84 9.63 8.24
CA TYR A 265 -0.05 8.55 7.83
C TYR A 265 0.73 7.40 7.20
N PHE A 266 0.38 6.18 7.59
CA PHE A 266 0.96 4.97 7.03
C PHE A 266 -0.14 3.99 6.64
N LYS A 267 -0.09 3.50 5.41
CA LYS A 267 -1.06 2.55 4.87
C LYS A 267 -0.44 1.16 4.80
N LEU A 268 -1.04 0.22 5.50
CA LEU A 268 -0.76 -1.20 5.32
C LEU A 268 -1.47 -1.68 4.05
N THR A 269 -0.75 -2.38 3.18
CA THR A 269 -1.37 -3.10 2.05
C THR A 269 -1.95 -4.44 2.50
N GLY A 270 -2.34 -5.32 1.57
CA GLY A 270 -2.82 -6.68 1.92
C GLY A 270 -4.33 -6.86 1.95
N ARG A 271 -5.10 -6.14 1.12
CA ARG A 271 -6.55 -6.40 0.93
C ARG A 271 -6.87 -7.86 0.54
N SER A 272 -5.93 -8.56 -0.08
CA SER A 272 -6.03 -9.98 -0.44
C SER A 272 -5.49 -10.94 0.61
N LYS A 273 -4.81 -10.46 1.64
CA LYS A 273 -4.34 -11.30 2.74
C LYS A 273 -5.53 -11.73 3.62
N PRO A 274 -5.42 -12.88 4.32
CA PRO A 274 -6.42 -13.31 5.28
C PRO A 274 -6.64 -12.31 6.42
N ALA A 275 -7.79 -12.41 7.08
CA ALA A 275 -8.17 -11.59 8.22
C ALA A 275 -7.17 -11.69 9.40
N GLU A 276 -6.71 -12.89 9.71
CA GLU A 276 -5.82 -13.17 10.84
C GLU A 276 -4.44 -12.55 10.65
N TRP A 277 -3.99 -12.45 9.39
CA TRP A 277 -2.75 -11.74 9.02
C TRP A 277 -2.83 -10.27 9.39
N LEU A 278 -3.99 -9.63 9.15
CA LEU A 278 -4.14 -8.20 9.37
C LEU A 278 -3.99 -7.83 10.85
N VAL A 279 -4.55 -8.65 11.74
CA VAL A 279 -4.40 -8.46 13.17
C VAL A 279 -2.92 -8.41 13.54
N GLU A 280 -2.16 -9.45 13.20
CA GLU A 280 -0.73 -9.54 13.52
C GLU A 280 0.06 -8.33 13.01
N VAL A 281 -0.12 -7.97 11.73
CA VAL A 281 0.62 -6.88 11.10
C VAL A 281 0.20 -5.52 11.66
N ALA A 282 -1.10 -5.26 11.88
CA ALA A 282 -1.54 -4.00 12.49
C ALA A 282 -0.89 -3.79 13.87
N ASN A 283 -0.78 -4.86 14.67
CA ASN A 283 -0.15 -4.80 15.98
C ASN A 283 1.34 -4.53 15.93
N ALA A 284 2.05 -5.12 14.96
CA ALA A 284 3.46 -4.84 14.73
C ALA A 284 3.70 -3.34 14.51
N TYR A 285 2.91 -2.72 13.64
CA TYR A 285 3.04 -1.29 13.31
C TYR A 285 2.59 -0.37 14.45
N VAL A 286 1.48 -0.68 15.12
CA VAL A 286 1.02 0.07 16.30
C VAL A 286 2.07 0.06 17.42
N ASN A 287 2.76 -1.07 17.60
CA ASN A 287 3.81 -1.22 18.62
C ASN A 287 5.23 -0.91 18.13
N ARG A 288 5.39 -0.45 16.87
CA ARG A 288 6.69 -0.19 16.22
C ARG A 288 7.72 -1.28 16.53
N GLY A 289 7.34 -2.53 16.31
CA GLY A 289 8.17 -3.67 16.69
C GLY A 289 7.63 -4.98 16.13
N TYR A 290 8.50 -5.78 15.53
CA TYR A 290 8.18 -7.11 15.06
C TYR A 290 9.38 -8.05 15.11
N ASP A 291 9.32 -9.04 16.02
CA ASP A 291 10.30 -10.11 16.08
C ASP A 291 9.85 -11.28 15.19
N GLY A 292 10.44 -11.39 14.00
CA GLY A 292 10.11 -12.47 13.08
C GLY A 292 10.57 -12.25 11.64
N ASN A 293 9.90 -12.95 10.72
CA ASN A 293 10.17 -12.89 9.30
C ASN A 293 9.57 -11.63 8.66
N LEU A 294 10.38 -10.71 8.13
CA LEU A 294 9.91 -9.51 7.43
C LEU A 294 8.94 -9.84 6.29
N ILE A 295 9.11 -10.97 5.60
CA ILE A 295 8.21 -11.39 4.52
C ILE A 295 6.76 -11.56 5.01
N ARG A 296 6.57 -11.93 6.28
CA ARG A 296 5.25 -12.03 6.92
C ARG A 296 4.53 -10.69 6.98
N LEU A 297 5.24 -9.57 7.10
CA LEU A 297 4.64 -8.23 7.15
C LEU A 297 4.19 -7.72 5.78
N LEU A 298 4.66 -8.31 4.67
CA LEU A 298 4.46 -7.76 3.34
C LEU A 298 3.14 -8.20 2.72
N GLY A 299 2.50 -7.30 1.97
CA GLY A 299 1.30 -7.58 1.16
C GLY A 299 1.60 -8.37 -0.12
N ILE A 300 2.49 -9.36 -0.07
CA ILE A 300 2.77 -10.30 -1.16
C ILE A 300 1.52 -11.15 -1.41
N ASP A 301 1.29 -11.51 -2.67
CA ASP A 301 0.18 -12.38 -3.07
C ASP A 301 0.13 -13.67 -2.21
N PRO A 302 -1.00 -13.93 -1.51
CA PRO A 302 -1.14 -15.10 -0.64
C PRO A 302 -0.96 -16.44 -1.36
N GLY A 303 -1.24 -16.51 -2.67
CA GLY A 303 -1.07 -17.72 -3.47
C GLY A 303 0.38 -18.16 -3.59
N MET A 304 1.34 -17.25 -3.43
CA MET A 304 2.77 -17.57 -3.39
C MET A 304 3.20 -18.21 -2.07
N LYS A 305 2.45 -17.96 -0.99
CA LYS A 305 2.81 -18.34 0.39
C LYS A 305 4.27 -18.04 0.71
N ALA A 306 4.73 -16.86 0.30
CA ALA A 306 6.15 -16.50 0.30
C ALA A 306 6.76 -16.58 1.71
N GLU A 307 5.99 -16.21 2.74
CA GLU A 307 6.40 -16.26 4.14
C GLU A 307 6.70 -17.68 4.65
N ASP A 308 6.19 -18.73 4.00
CA ASP A 308 6.42 -20.13 4.38
C ASP A 308 7.77 -20.67 3.91
N TRP A 309 8.44 -19.98 2.98
CA TRP A 309 9.67 -20.48 2.37
C TRP A 309 10.73 -19.43 2.05
N ILE A 310 10.43 -18.14 2.19
CA ILE A 310 11.40 -17.05 2.17
C ILE A 310 11.49 -16.49 3.58
N TYR A 311 12.69 -16.56 4.18
CA TYR A 311 12.94 -16.00 5.50
C TYR A 311 13.93 -14.85 5.39
N LEU A 312 13.53 -13.68 5.89
CA LEU A 312 14.36 -12.51 6.07
C LEU A 312 14.09 -11.96 7.47
N SER A 313 15.06 -12.05 8.39
CA SER A 313 14.90 -11.59 9.77
C SER A 313 14.64 -10.08 9.82
N ASN A 314 13.52 -9.68 10.46
CA ASN A 314 13.17 -8.28 10.63
C ASN A 314 14.17 -7.55 11.53
N ASN A 315 14.52 -8.14 12.68
CA ASN A 315 15.45 -7.54 13.65
C ASN A 315 16.88 -7.45 13.13
N ALA A 316 17.29 -8.37 12.24
CA ALA A 316 18.63 -8.32 11.66
C ALA A 316 18.84 -7.11 10.73
N LEU A 317 17.79 -6.36 10.39
CA LEU A 317 17.84 -5.14 9.60
C LEU A 317 17.98 -3.85 10.44
N ASP A 318 18.16 -3.95 11.76
CA ASP A 318 18.37 -2.77 12.59
C ASP A 318 19.59 -1.97 12.14
N GLY A 319 19.42 -0.66 11.94
CA GLY A 319 20.44 0.22 11.36
C GLY A 319 20.48 0.26 9.83
N PHE A 320 19.71 -0.59 9.13
CA PHE A 320 19.70 -0.63 7.66
C PHE A 320 19.27 0.70 7.06
N LEU A 321 18.14 1.24 7.50
CA LEU A 321 17.54 2.42 6.87
C LEU A 321 18.26 3.71 7.29
N GLU A 322 18.84 3.75 8.49
CA GLU A 322 19.67 4.85 8.99
C GLU A 322 20.92 5.03 8.12
N GLY A 323 21.56 3.92 7.73
CA GLY A 323 22.74 3.91 6.86
C GLY A 323 22.43 3.94 5.36
N PHE A 324 21.16 3.84 4.96
CA PHE A 324 20.78 3.78 3.54
C PHE A 324 21.20 5.08 2.81
N PRO A 325 21.82 5.03 1.61
CA PRO A 325 22.29 6.22 0.90
C PRO A 325 21.19 7.22 0.47
N LYS A 326 20.75 8.10 1.38
CA LYS A 326 19.62 9.04 1.19
C LYS A 326 19.78 9.96 -0.02
N ARG A 327 21.02 10.37 -0.32
CA ARG A 327 21.38 11.24 -1.46
C ARG A 327 22.27 10.53 -2.48
N GLY A 328 22.49 9.22 -2.31
CA GLY A 328 23.34 8.42 -3.20
C GLY A 328 22.67 8.08 -4.53
N SER A 329 23.49 7.73 -5.52
CA SER A 329 23.06 7.22 -6.82
C SER A 329 22.31 5.89 -6.69
N TYR A 330 21.65 5.47 -7.76
CA TYR A 330 20.97 4.17 -7.79
C TYR A 330 21.97 3.02 -7.58
N GLU A 331 23.16 3.11 -8.18
CA GLU A 331 24.23 2.14 -8.06
C GLU A 331 24.75 2.05 -6.62
N GLU A 332 24.95 3.18 -5.94
CA GLU A 332 25.38 3.21 -4.54
C GLU A 332 24.35 2.53 -3.62
N ARG A 333 23.05 2.80 -3.84
CA ARG A 333 21.97 2.12 -3.11
C ARG A 333 21.94 0.62 -3.40
N CYS A 334 22.18 0.23 -4.64
CA CYS A 334 22.24 -1.18 -5.05
C CYS A 334 23.42 -1.91 -4.38
N GLN A 335 24.59 -1.27 -4.32
CA GLN A 335 25.78 -1.81 -3.65
C GLN A 335 25.56 -1.92 -2.13
N TYR A 336 24.89 -0.93 -1.53
CA TYR A 336 24.54 -0.98 -0.11
C TYR A 336 23.60 -2.15 0.21
N CYS A 337 22.52 -2.32 -0.55
CA CYS A 337 21.59 -3.44 -0.35
C CYS A 337 22.24 -4.80 -0.59
N ASP A 338 23.17 -4.89 -1.55
CA ASP A 338 23.97 -6.08 -1.79
C ASP A 338 24.80 -6.50 -0.58
N GLN A 339 25.54 -5.56 0.01
CA GLN A 339 26.38 -5.79 1.18
C GLN A 339 25.54 -6.28 2.36
N TRP A 340 24.38 -5.66 2.56
CA TRP A 340 23.41 -6.10 3.57
C TRP A 340 22.88 -7.50 3.29
N MET A 341 22.47 -7.81 2.06
CA MET A 341 21.98 -9.15 1.73
C MET A 341 23.05 -10.22 1.93
N ILE A 342 24.31 -9.97 1.55
CA ILE A 342 25.42 -10.88 1.80
C ILE A 342 25.60 -11.12 3.30
N LYS A 343 25.66 -10.06 4.10
CA LYS A 343 25.77 -10.14 5.56
C LYS A 343 24.65 -10.99 6.15
N LEU A 344 23.40 -10.66 5.81
CA LEU A 344 22.22 -11.36 6.29
C LEU A 344 22.25 -12.84 5.91
N HIS A 345 22.68 -13.16 4.69
CA HIS A 345 22.79 -14.54 4.25
C HIS A 345 23.86 -15.32 5.03
N GLN A 346 25.05 -14.74 5.20
CA GLN A 346 26.16 -15.37 5.94
C GLN A 346 25.82 -15.61 7.41
N GLU A 347 25.05 -14.71 8.02
CA GLU A 347 24.59 -14.82 9.41
C GLU A 347 23.34 -15.72 9.55
N GLY A 348 22.81 -16.29 8.46
CA GLY A 348 21.61 -17.12 8.47
C GLY A 348 20.29 -16.35 8.64
N ASN A 349 20.36 -15.01 8.58
CA ASN A 349 19.25 -14.06 8.66
C ASN A 349 18.50 -13.86 7.33
N PHE A 350 19.05 -14.36 6.21
CA PHE A 350 18.34 -14.50 4.93
C PHE A 350 18.53 -15.89 4.34
N ARG A 351 17.43 -16.61 4.12
CA ARG A 351 17.45 -17.99 3.58
C ARG A 351 16.15 -18.36 2.85
N LEU A 352 16.27 -19.34 1.97
CA LEU A 352 15.15 -20.01 1.31
C LEU A 352 14.98 -21.41 1.90
N MET A 353 13.75 -21.79 2.22
CA MET A 353 13.42 -23.08 2.85
C MET A 353 12.85 -24.09 1.85
N ASP A 354 13.09 -23.87 0.55
CA ASP A 354 12.66 -24.74 -0.55
C ASP A 354 13.79 -25.60 -1.14
N GLY A 355 14.96 -25.62 -0.48
CA GLY A 355 16.18 -26.27 -0.95
C GLY A 355 17.08 -25.39 -1.82
N SER A 356 16.65 -24.18 -2.18
CA SER A 356 17.51 -23.20 -2.84
C SER A 356 18.59 -22.69 -1.89
N ASN A 357 19.75 -22.34 -2.44
CA ASN A 357 20.79 -21.64 -1.70
C ASN A 357 21.44 -20.55 -2.56
N TYR A 358 22.07 -19.58 -1.93
CA TYR A 358 22.86 -18.55 -2.59
C TYR A 358 24.36 -18.81 -2.42
N ARG A 359 25.16 -18.17 -3.26
CA ARG A 359 26.58 -17.97 -3.03
C ARG A 359 26.92 -16.50 -3.27
N ALA A 360 27.91 -15.99 -2.54
CA ALA A 360 28.45 -14.67 -2.81
C ALA A 360 29.37 -14.76 -4.05
N GLU A 361 29.09 -13.94 -5.06
CA GLU A 361 29.97 -13.72 -6.20
C GLU A 361 30.32 -12.23 -6.29
N GLY A 362 31.58 -11.91 -5.98
CA GLY A 362 32.01 -10.53 -5.80
C GLY A 362 31.19 -9.86 -4.70
N ASN A 363 30.49 -8.78 -5.04
CA ASN A 363 29.67 -8.01 -4.10
C ASN A 363 28.18 -8.36 -4.20
N THR A 364 27.79 -9.49 -4.80
CA THR A 364 26.36 -9.83 -4.99
C THR A 364 26.06 -11.25 -4.52
N LEU A 365 24.79 -11.51 -4.17
CA LEU A 365 24.29 -12.88 -3.99
C LEU A 365 23.74 -13.42 -5.30
N VAL A 366 24.20 -14.60 -5.69
CA VAL A 366 23.75 -15.32 -6.89
C VAL A 366 23.13 -16.65 -6.48
N LEU A 367 21.99 -16.98 -7.06
CA LEU A 367 21.29 -18.24 -6.81
C LEU A 367 22.13 -19.42 -7.31
N ASN A 368 22.28 -20.46 -6.48
CA ASN A 368 22.95 -21.69 -6.89
C ASN A 368 22.02 -22.55 -7.77
N GLY A 369 22.48 -22.87 -8.98
CA GLY A 369 21.72 -23.72 -9.90
C GLY A 369 20.42 -23.07 -10.37
N GLN A 370 19.37 -23.89 -10.55
CA GLN A 370 18.05 -23.44 -11.03
C GLN A 370 17.09 -23.08 -9.88
N GLY A 371 17.52 -23.21 -8.62
CA GLY A 371 16.65 -23.12 -7.45
C GLY A 371 15.98 -24.44 -7.08
N GLY A 372 15.33 -24.43 -5.92
CA GLY A 372 14.60 -25.54 -5.32
C GLY A 372 13.13 -25.59 -5.74
N GLU A 373 12.31 -26.29 -4.97
CA GLU A 373 10.94 -26.66 -5.35
C GLU A 373 10.00 -25.47 -5.60
N LYS A 374 10.25 -24.32 -4.97
CA LYS A 374 9.43 -23.11 -5.12
C LYS A 374 10.04 -22.10 -6.09
N VAL A 375 11.36 -21.90 -6.02
CA VAL A 375 12.08 -20.93 -6.85
C VAL A 375 12.15 -21.36 -8.30
N CYS A 376 12.45 -22.62 -8.56
CA CYS A 376 12.69 -23.14 -9.91
C CYS A 376 11.47 -22.94 -10.84
N PRO A 377 10.23 -23.31 -10.45
CA PRO A 377 9.05 -23.06 -11.29
C PRO A 377 8.76 -21.58 -11.56
N ILE A 378 9.09 -20.68 -10.62
CA ILE A 378 8.89 -19.23 -10.78
C ILE A 378 9.84 -18.69 -11.85
N ILE A 379 11.11 -19.08 -11.78
CA ILE A 379 12.13 -18.66 -12.75
C ILE A 379 11.85 -19.24 -14.14
N PHE A 380 11.46 -20.52 -14.23
CA PHE A 380 11.13 -21.14 -15.52
C PHE A 380 9.94 -20.47 -16.20
N ARG A 381 8.86 -20.22 -15.45
CA ARG A 381 7.67 -19.55 -15.97
C ARG A 381 7.97 -18.12 -16.45
N GLU A 382 8.83 -17.39 -15.74
CA GLU A 382 9.23 -16.03 -16.14
C GLU A 382 10.00 -16.03 -17.47
N ARG A 383 10.85 -17.03 -17.70
CA ARG A 383 11.63 -17.19 -18.92
C ARG A 383 10.86 -17.85 -20.08
N GLY A 384 9.61 -18.25 -19.87
CA GLY A 384 8.75 -18.85 -20.88
C GLY A 384 9.04 -20.32 -21.20
N TYR A 385 9.61 -21.07 -20.25
CA TYR A 385 9.84 -22.52 -20.37
C TYR A 385 8.68 -23.37 -19.84
#